data_AF-A0A2V8NME8-F1
#
_entry.id   AF-A0A2V8NME8-F1
#
_cell.length_a   1.000
_cell.length_b   1.000
_cell.length_c   1.000
_cell.angle_alpha   90.00
_cell.angle_beta   90.00
_cell.angle_gamma   90.00
#
_symmetry.space_group_name_H-M   'P 1'
#
loop_
_entity.id
_entity.type
_entity.pdbx_description
1 polymer ?
#
loop_
_entity_poly.entity_id
_entity_poly.type
_entity_poly.pdbx_seq_one_letter_code
_entity_poly.pdbx_strand_id
1 'polypeptide(L)'
;MENFVRDLRAGVRTLAKKRGFTIVVVLMLAAGIATNTAIFSIVNGVLLRALPYQHDDRIVTVWQTAPQRGVEREETSPADFFDWQEQSQSFEEFGMAEPWGHLLTGEAEPEALRSWVVSPGFFEALGARPFLGRTFLPEEYQPGGSAVVVVGYKWWQSHFGGDRNLIGRKLTFNNQPTTVVGIMPPEFEYPPGRELWAPRPRRDNDMQNRGRTF
;
A
#
# COMPACT_ATOMS: atom_id res chain seq x y z
N MET A 1 0.18 -27.06 47.12
CA MET A 1 0.68 -25.75 46.62
C MET A 1 1.90 -25.23 47.38
N GLU A 2 2.02 -25.43 48.70
CA GLU A 2 3.16 -24.91 49.48
C GLU A 2 4.55 -25.40 49.01
N ASN A 3 4.65 -26.65 48.55
CA ASN A 3 5.90 -27.20 48.04
C ASN A 3 6.40 -26.47 46.77
N PHE A 4 5.50 -26.11 45.85
CA PHE A 4 5.85 -25.40 44.61
C PHE A 4 6.39 -23.99 44.89
N VAL A 5 5.79 -23.26 45.83
CA VAL A 5 6.23 -21.91 46.22
C VAL A 5 7.59 -21.97 46.93
N ARG A 6 7.81 -23.00 47.76
CA ARG A 6 9.08 -23.19 48.46
C ARG A 6 10.21 -23.52 47.48
N ASP A 7 9.94 -24.38 46.49
CA ASP A 7 10.91 -24.78 45.46
C ASP A 7 11.23 -23.61 44.52
N LEU A 8 10.22 -22.82 44.12
CA LEU A 8 10.41 -21.59 43.33
C LEU A 8 11.30 -20.57 44.07
N ARG A 9 11.02 -20.33 45.36
CA ARG A 9 11.82 -19.42 46.19
C ARG A 9 13.26 -19.91 46.37
N ALA A 10 13.46 -21.22 46.55
CA ALA A 10 14.79 -21.82 46.64
C ALA A 10 15.56 -21.70 45.31
N GLY A 11 14.89 -21.92 44.18
CA GLY A 11 15.44 -21.73 42.83
C GLY A 11 15.90 -20.30 42.59
N VAL A 12 15.04 -19.30 42.82
CA VAL A 12 15.36 -17.87 42.67
C VAL A 12 16.53 -17.46 43.56
N ARG A 13 16.57 -17.93 44.81
CA ARG A 13 17.69 -17.65 45.72
C ARG A 13 19.02 -18.24 45.24
N THR A 14 18.97 -19.37 44.54
CA THR A 14 20.16 -20.04 43.98
C THR A 14 20.68 -19.29 42.75
N LEU A 15 19.77 -18.85 41.87
CA LEU A 15 20.08 -17.96 40.73
C LEU A 15 20.69 -16.64 41.21
N ALA A 16 20.12 -16.00 42.24
CA ALA A 16 20.63 -14.74 42.79
C ALA A 16 22.02 -14.84 43.44
N LYS A 17 22.44 -16.04 43.85
CA LYS A 17 23.79 -16.31 44.38
C LYS A 17 24.83 -16.51 43.27
N LYS A 18 24.45 -16.98 42.08
CA LYS A 18 25.35 -17.22 40.93
C LYS A 18 25.15 -16.19 39.82
N ARG A 19 25.20 -14.90 40.17
CA ARG A 19 24.83 -13.77 39.29
C ARG A 19 25.50 -13.80 37.91
N GLY A 20 26.81 -14.07 37.82
CA GLY A 20 27.52 -14.09 36.53
C GLY A 20 26.99 -15.15 35.56
N PHE A 21 26.87 -16.40 36.03
CA PHE A 21 26.33 -17.49 35.21
C PHE A 21 24.86 -17.24 34.84
N THR A 22 24.06 -16.78 35.79
CA THR A 22 22.64 -16.45 35.55
C THR A 22 22.49 -15.36 34.49
N ILE A 23 23.31 -14.30 34.52
CA ILE A 23 23.27 -13.24 33.51
C ILE A 23 23.56 -13.79 32.12
N VAL A 24 24.60 -14.61 31.96
CA VAL A 24 24.94 -15.22 30.66
C VAL A 24 23.80 -16.07 30.12
N VAL A 25 23.20 -16.92 30.96
CA VAL A 25 22.08 -17.78 30.56
C VAL A 25 20.85 -16.95 30.20
N VAL A 26 20.53 -15.90 30.97
CA VAL A 26 19.40 -15.00 30.66
C VAL A 26 19.62 -14.28 29.34
N LEU A 27 20.84 -13.78 29.08
CA LEU A 27 21.17 -13.12 27.80
C LEU A 27 21.07 -14.09 26.62
N MET A 28 21.53 -15.32 26.79
CA MET A 28 21.46 -16.35 25.76
C MET A 28 20.01 -16.71 25.42
N LEU A 29 19.16 -16.90 26.43
CA LEU A 29 17.73 -17.14 26.26
C LEU A 29 17.03 -15.93 25.63
N ALA A 30 17.32 -14.72 26.12
CA ALA A 30 16.74 -13.48 25.58
C ALA A 30 17.10 -13.29 24.09
N ALA A 31 18.35 -13.55 23.71
CA ALA A 31 18.79 -13.47 22.32
C ALA A 31 18.08 -14.49 21.42
N GLY A 32 17.95 -15.74 21.88
CA GLY A 32 17.22 -16.79 21.14
C GLY A 32 15.74 -16.47 20.95
N ILE A 33 15.08 -16.01 22.03
CA ILE A 33 13.66 -15.60 21.98
C ILE A 33 13.50 -14.40 21.04
N ALA A 34 14.31 -13.35 21.21
CA ALA A 34 14.21 -12.14 20.41
C ALA A 34 14.42 -12.41 18.91
N THR A 35 15.36 -13.29 18.56
CA THR A 35 15.62 -13.67 17.16
C THR A 35 14.41 -14.38 16.55
N ASN A 36 13.86 -15.38 17.23
CA ASN A 36 12.69 -16.11 16.74
C ASN A 36 11.46 -15.20 16.64
N THR A 37 11.24 -14.34 17.64
CA THR A 37 10.15 -13.35 17.63
C THR A 37 10.31 -12.34 16.50
N ALA A 38 11.53 -11.87 16.21
CA ALA A 38 11.80 -10.93 15.11
C ALA A 38 11.50 -11.55 13.75
N ILE A 39 11.96 -12.77 13.50
CA ILE A 39 11.69 -13.50 12.26
C ILE A 39 10.18 -13.71 12.08
N PHE A 40 9.51 -14.20 13.13
CA PHE A 40 8.07 -14.43 13.06
C PHE A 40 7.27 -13.13 12.90
N SER A 41 7.72 -12.01 13.48
CA SER A 41 7.09 -10.71 13.30
C SER A 41 7.19 -10.22 11.86
N ILE A 42 8.34 -10.41 11.20
CA ILE A 42 8.53 -10.08 9.78
C ILE A 42 7.65 -10.99 8.92
N VAL A 43 7.69 -12.30 9.14
CA VAL A 43 6.86 -13.27 8.41
C VAL A 43 5.38 -12.93 8.58
N ASN A 44 4.93 -12.64 9.80
CA ASN A 44 3.55 -12.28 10.04
C ASN A 44 3.18 -10.95 9.37
N GLY A 45 4.06 -9.95 9.43
CA GLY A 45 3.83 -8.64 8.81
C GLY A 45 3.85 -8.63 7.29
N VAL A 46 4.59 -9.56 6.66
CA VAL A 46 4.80 -9.61 5.20
C VAL A 46 3.97 -10.71 4.52
N LEU A 47 3.84 -11.88 5.14
CA LEU A 47 3.26 -13.07 4.52
C LEU A 47 1.88 -13.47 5.06
N LEU A 48 1.55 -13.16 6.32
CA LEU A 48 0.35 -13.71 6.98
C LEU A 48 -0.71 -12.69 7.38
N ARG A 49 -0.37 -11.40 7.45
CA ARG A 49 -1.37 -10.37 7.73
C ARG A 49 -2.30 -10.27 6.53
N ALA A 50 -3.54 -10.71 6.73
CA ALA A 50 -4.65 -10.47 5.81
C ALA A 50 -4.59 -9.03 5.31
N LEU A 51 -4.64 -8.88 3.98
CA LEU A 51 -4.64 -7.57 3.38
C LEU A 51 -5.85 -6.79 3.93
N PRO A 52 -5.71 -5.51 4.32
CA PRO A 52 -6.79 -4.74 4.94
C PRO A 52 -7.85 -4.30 3.91
N TYR A 53 -8.21 -5.18 2.97
CA TYR A 53 -9.24 -4.95 1.96
C TYR A 53 -10.49 -5.75 2.33
N GLN A 54 -11.66 -5.25 1.92
CA GLN A 54 -12.89 -6.01 2.05
C GLN A 54 -12.80 -7.22 1.10
N HIS A 55 -13.08 -8.42 1.59
CA HIS A 55 -12.99 -9.66 0.81
C HIS A 55 -11.58 -9.90 0.23
N ASP A 56 -10.57 -9.90 1.09
CA ASP A 56 -9.17 -10.17 0.70
C ASP A 56 -8.99 -11.52 0.00
N ASP A 57 -9.89 -12.48 0.25
CA ASP A 57 -9.99 -13.78 -0.43
C ASP A 57 -10.42 -13.70 -1.90
N ARG A 58 -10.95 -12.55 -2.36
CA ARG A 58 -11.46 -12.35 -3.72
C ARG A 58 -10.60 -11.44 -4.58
N ILE A 59 -9.52 -10.88 -4.03
CA ILE A 59 -8.64 -9.94 -4.73
C ILE A 59 -7.41 -10.69 -5.23
N VAL A 60 -7.16 -10.63 -6.54
CA VAL A 60 -5.98 -11.21 -7.16
C VAL A 60 -5.26 -10.19 -8.02
N THR A 61 -3.93 -10.25 -8.03
CA THR A 61 -3.13 -9.49 -8.99
C THR A 61 -2.89 -10.34 -10.24
N VAL A 62 -3.32 -9.84 -11.38
CA VAL A 62 -3.09 -10.49 -12.68
C VAL A 62 -1.75 -10.02 -13.24
N TRP A 63 -0.94 -10.97 -13.69
CA TRP A 63 0.37 -10.73 -14.30
C TRP A 63 0.39 -11.29 -15.72
N GLN A 64 1.20 -10.68 -16.60
CA GLN A 64 1.54 -11.31 -17.86
C GLN A 64 2.63 -12.37 -17.65
N THR A 65 2.60 -13.41 -18.46
CA THR A 65 3.69 -14.39 -18.56
C THR A 65 4.38 -14.20 -19.90
N ALA A 66 5.72 -14.27 -19.89
CA ALA A 66 6.53 -14.34 -21.10
C ALA A 66 7.39 -15.62 -21.05
N PRO A 67 6.81 -16.80 -21.36
CA PRO A 67 7.51 -18.08 -21.28
C PRO A 67 8.79 -18.12 -22.14
N GLN A 68 8.77 -17.41 -23.27
CA GLN A 68 9.91 -17.30 -24.20
C GLN A 68 11.12 -16.58 -23.58
N ARG A 69 10.90 -15.72 -22.58
CA ARG A 69 11.94 -15.04 -21.79
C ARG A 69 12.16 -15.68 -20.42
N GLY A 70 11.45 -16.76 -20.10
CA GLY A 70 11.47 -17.38 -18.78
C GLY A 70 10.89 -16.50 -17.68
N VAL A 71 10.02 -15.54 -18.01
CA VAL A 71 9.40 -14.62 -17.04
C VAL A 71 7.99 -15.09 -16.72
N GLU A 72 7.77 -15.47 -15.46
CA GLU A 72 6.44 -15.91 -14.98
C GLU A 72 5.55 -14.76 -14.50
N ARG A 73 6.12 -13.60 -14.19
CA ARG A 73 5.39 -12.41 -13.75
C ARG A 73 5.97 -11.17 -14.38
N GLU A 74 5.23 -10.61 -15.31
CA GLU A 74 5.57 -9.38 -15.99
C GLU A 74 4.46 -8.35 -15.84
N GLU A 75 4.86 -7.08 -15.73
CA GLU A 75 3.93 -5.95 -15.72
C GLU A 75 3.08 -5.97 -17.00
N THR A 76 1.79 -5.67 -16.83
CA THR A 76 0.83 -5.80 -17.92
C THR A 76 0.87 -4.58 -18.82
N SER A 77 0.95 -4.79 -20.13
CA SER A 77 0.82 -3.69 -21.09
C SER A 77 -0.59 -3.07 -21.04
N PRO A 78 -0.75 -1.75 -21.18
CA PRO A 78 -2.07 -1.11 -21.09
C PRO A 78 -3.10 -1.72 -22.06
N ALA A 79 -2.68 -2.09 -23.27
CA ALA A 79 -3.57 -2.74 -24.23
C ALA A 79 -4.11 -4.07 -23.74
N ASP A 80 -3.26 -4.90 -23.15
CA ASP A 80 -3.66 -6.22 -22.63
C ASP A 80 -4.57 -6.07 -21.40
N PHE A 81 -4.37 -5.04 -20.57
CA PHE A 81 -5.29 -4.69 -19.49
C PHE A 81 -6.70 -4.39 -20.01
N PHE A 82 -6.82 -3.56 -21.06
CA PHE A 82 -8.13 -3.23 -21.63
C PHE A 82 -8.79 -4.45 -22.28
N ASP A 83 -8.01 -5.28 -22.99
CA ASP A 83 -8.53 -6.53 -23.56
C ASP A 83 -9.05 -7.46 -22.45
N TRP A 84 -8.37 -7.58 -21.31
CA TRP A 84 -8.83 -8.36 -20.16
C TRP A 84 -10.07 -7.78 -19.50
N GLN A 85 -10.11 -6.45 -19.33
CA GLN A 85 -11.27 -5.77 -18.75
C GLN A 85 -12.54 -5.98 -19.60
N GLU A 86 -12.41 -5.98 -20.93
CA GLU A 86 -13.55 -6.19 -21.84
C GLU A 86 -13.96 -7.67 -21.97
N GLN A 87 -13.00 -8.61 -21.90
CA GLN A 87 -13.25 -10.02 -22.23
C GLN A 87 -13.44 -10.91 -21.00
N SER A 88 -12.95 -10.53 -19.82
CA SER A 88 -13.09 -11.37 -18.63
C SER A 88 -14.53 -11.37 -18.12
N GLN A 89 -15.03 -12.56 -17.78
CA GLN A 89 -16.34 -12.75 -17.15
C GLN A 89 -16.21 -13.26 -15.70
N SER A 90 -14.98 -13.49 -15.24
CA SER A 90 -14.70 -14.10 -13.93
C SER A 90 -14.43 -13.07 -12.83
N PHE A 91 -14.29 -11.79 -13.19
CA PHE A 91 -14.02 -10.70 -12.24
C PHE A 91 -15.21 -9.74 -12.19
N GLU A 92 -15.59 -9.32 -10.98
CA GLU A 92 -16.63 -8.31 -10.79
C GLU A 92 -16.12 -6.91 -11.17
N GLU A 93 -14.88 -6.61 -10.81
CA GLU A 93 -14.22 -5.33 -11.07
C GLU A 93 -12.78 -5.57 -11.50
N PHE A 94 -12.27 -4.69 -12.35
CA PHE A 94 -10.89 -4.75 -12.86
C PHE A 94 -10.25 -3.37 -12.78
N GLY A 95 -9.07 -3.30 -12.16
CA GLY A 95 -8.35 -2.05 -11.94
C GLY A 95 -6.86 -2.21 -12.17
N MET A 96 -6.25 -1.17 -12.73
CA MET A 96 -4.79 -1.06 -12.83
C MET A 96 -4.28 0.12 -12.03
N ALA A 97 -3.02 0.01 -11.61
CA ALA A 97 -2.25 1.09 -11.02
C ALA A 97 -0.88 1.12 -11.68
N GLU A 98 -0.43 2.30 -12.11
CA GLU A 98 0.94 2.53 -12.62
C GLU A 98 1.71 3.48 -11.70
N PRO A 99 2.99 3.19 -11.38
CA PRO A 99 3.79 4.07 -10.55
C PRO A 99 3.93 5.44 -11.21
N TRP A 100 3.80 6.50 -10.42
CA TRP A 100 3.98 7.86 -10.90
C TRP A 100 4.67 8.75 -9.86
N GLY A 101 5.25 9.86 -10.32
CA GLY A 101 5.86 10.89 -9.47
C GLY A 101 5.09 12.19 -9.56
N HIS A 102 4.67 12.72 -8.41
CA HIS A 102 4.16 14.08 -8.31
C HIS A 102 5.13 14.93 -7.49
N LEU A 103 5.57 16.06 -8.06
CA LEU A 103 6.35 17.06 -7.33
C LEU A 103 5.38 18.11 -6.79
N LEU A 104 5.16 18.13 -5.49
CA LEU A 104 4.41 19.18 -4.81
C LEU A 104 5.23 20.47 -4.81
N THR A 105 4.63 21.58 -5.25
CA THR A 105 5.24 22.91 -5.27
C THR A 105 4.26 23.98 -4.77
N GLY A 106 4.78 25.16 -4.43
CA GLY A 106 3.97 26.37 -4.25
C GLY A 106 3.58 26.76 -2.82
N GLU A 107 3.65 25.85 -1.84
CA GLU A 107 3.35 26.18 -0.42
C GLU A 107 4.57 26.08 0.50
N ALA A 108 5.55 25.24 0.16
CA ALA A 108 6.75 24.97 0.93
C ALA A 108 7.92 24.59 0.00
N GLU A 109 8.98 24.01 0.58
CA GLU A 109 10.03 23.36 -0.21
C GLU A 109 9.43 22.29 -1.15
N PRO A 110 9.91 22.19 -2.40
CA PRO A 110 9.43 21.18 -3.33
C PRO A 110 9.59 19.76 -2.76
N GLU A 111 8.50 19.00 -2.74
CA GLU A 111 8.49 17.64 -2.20
C GLU A 111 8.13 16.64 -3.30
N ALA A 112 8.99 15.63 -3.49
CA ALA A 112 8.74 14.54 -4.43
C ALA A 112 7.90 13.44 -3.78
N LEU A 113 6.64 13.34 -4.18
CA LEU A 113 5.69 12.37 -3.69
C LEU A 113 5.61 11.15 -4.61
N ARG A 114 5.70 9.97 -4.00
CA ARG A 114 5.39 8.72 -4.68
C ARG A 114 3.89 8.61 -4.80
N SER A 115 3.42 8.46 -6.04
CA SER A 115 2.00 8.37 -6.36
C SER A 115 1.69 7.19 -7.27
N TRP A 116 0.41 6.92 -7.44
CA TRP A 116 -0.12 5.99 -8.42
C TRP A 116 -1.11 6.71 -9.32
N VAL A 117 -1.02 6.45 -10.63
CA VAL A 117 -2.15 6.73 -11.52
C VAL A 117 -2.96 5.44 -11.64
N VAL A 118 -4.26 5.53 -11.39
CA VAL A 118 -5.15 4.35 -11.31
C VAL A 118 -6.24 4.43 -12.36
N SER A 119 -6.74 3.29 -12.84
CA SER A 119 -7.88 3.25 -13.76
C SER A 119 -9.21 3.45 -13.04
N PRO A 120 -10.32 3.59 -13.80
CA PRO A 120 -11.65 3.26 -13.27
C PRO A 120 -11.65 1.83 -12.71
N GLY A 121 -12.48 1.57 -11.70
CA GLY A 121 -12.62 0.23 -11.08
C GLY A 121 -11.54 -0.12 -10.06
N PHE A 122 -10.46 0.66 -9.94
CA PHE A 122 -9.37 0.35 -9.02
C PHE A 122 -9.79 0.39 -7.55
N PHE A 123 -10.51 1.44 -7.12
CA PHE A 123 -10.95 1.53 -5.73
C PHE A 123 -12.11 0.57 -5.45
N GLU A 124 -12.98 0.37 -6.44
CA GLU A 124 -14.11 -0.54 -6.40
C GLU A 124 -13.64 -1.99 -6.22
N ALA A 125 -12.65 -2.43 -7.00
CA ALA A 125 -12.04 -3.75 -6.90
C ALA A 125 -11.40 -4.02 -5.53
N LEU A 126 -10.92 -2.98 -4.84
CA LEU A 126 -10.33 -3.07 -3.50
C LEU A 126 -11.36 -2.87 -2.38
N GLY A 127 -12.62 -2.57 -2.71
CA GLY A 127 -13.64 -2.16 -1.74
C GLY A 127 -13.25 -0.89 -0.96
N ALA A 128 -12.37 -0.08 -1.52
CA ALA A 128 -11.77 1.08 -0.87
C ALA A 128 -12.72 2.28 -0.93
N ARG A 129 -13.09 2.80 0.24
CA ARG A 129 -13.93 3.99 0.36
C ARG A 129 -13.16 5.10 1.05
N PRO A 130 -13.22 6.35 0.55
CA PRO A 130 -12.52 7.47 1.15
C PRO A 130 -13.09 7.75 2.55
N PHE A 131 -12.21 8.09 3.49
CA PHE A 131 -12.57 8.57 4.82
C PHE A 131 -13.26 9.93 4.75
N LEU A 132 -12.82 10.81 3.84
CA LEU A 132 -13.43 12.10 3.55
C LEU A 132 -13.45 12.35 2.05
N GLY A 133 -14.50 13.00 1.55
CA GLY A 133 -14.63 13.35 0.14
C GLY A 133 -15.10 12.18 -0.73
N ARG A 134 -14.52 12.06 -1.93
CA ARG A 134 -14.88 11.06 -2.94
C ARG A 134 -13.65 10.51 -3.66
N THR A 135 -13.85 9.42 -4.40
CA THR A 135 -12.91 8.95 -5.44
C THR A 135 -13.13 9.71 -6.76
N PHE A 136 -12.57 9.22 -7.84
CA PHE A 136 -12.59 9.87 -9.16
C PHE A 136 -13.92 9.64 -9.90
N LEU A 137 -14.35 10.65 -10.65
CA LEU A 137 -15.51 10.60 -11.53
C LEU A 137 -15.11 10.10 -12.94
N PRO A 138 -16.02 9.50 -13.72
CA PRO A 138 -15.73 9.01 -15.07
C PRO A 138 -15.10 10.07 -16.00
N GLU A 139 -15.52 11.33 -15.88
CA GLU A 139 -15.03 12.43 -16.71
C GLU A 139 -13.58 12.83 -16.36
N GLU A 140 -13.11 12.51 -15.15
CA GLU A 140 -11.75 12.79 -14.68
C GLU A 140 -10.73 11.79 -15.26
N TYR A 141 -11.20 10.69 -15.84
CA TYR A 141 -10.39 9.72 -16.59
C TYR A 141 -10.31 10.04 -18.09
N GLN A 142 -10.92 11.13 -18.56
CA GLN A 142 -10.82 11.54 -19.95
C GLN A 142 -9.55 12.37 -20.20
N PRO A 143 -8.95 12.32 -21.39
CA PRO A 143 -7.90 13.26 -21.76
C PRO A 143 -8.35 14.71 -21.58
N GLY A 144 -7.57 15.51 -20.84
CA GLY A 144 -7.95 16.89 -20.51
C GLY A 144 -9.01 17.02 -19.41
N GLY A 145 -9.38 15.92 -18.75
CA GLY A 145 -10.22 15.92 -17.56
C GLY A 145 -9.64 16.76 -16.42
N SER A 146 -10.48 17.04 -15.42
CA SER A 146 -10.06 17.86 -14.27
C SER A 146 -8.88 17.21 -13.54
N ALA A 147 -7.82 17.98 -13.29
CA ALA A 147 -6.68 17.52 -12.50
C ALA A 147 -7.12 17.37 -11.03
N VAL A 148 -7.24 16.12 -10.59
CA VAL A 148 -7.69 15.78 -9.23
C VAL A 148 -6.82 14.69 -8.62
N VAL A 149 -6.75 14.69 -7.28
CA VAL A 149 -6.01 13.67 -6.51
C VAL A 149 -6.79 13.23 -5.29
N VAL A 150 -6.54 11.99 -4.90
CA VAL A 150 -6.91 11.45 -3.58
C VAL A 150 -5.62 11.25 -2.80
N VAL A 151 -5.60 11.62 -1.52
CA VAL A 151 -4.41 11.55 -0.67
C VAL A 151 -4.58 10.55 0.47
N GLY A 152 -3.46 10.04 0.99
CA GLY A 152 -3.42 9.11 2.11
C GLY A 152 -3.62 9.83 3.44
N TYR A 153 -4.19 9.11 4.41
CA TYR A 153 -4.45 9.65 5.75
C TYR A 153 -3.19 10.19 6.44
N LYS A 154 -2.08 9.45 6.35
CA LYS A 154 -0.80 9.79 7.00
C LYS A 154 -0.23 11.11 6.47
N TRP A 155 -0.22 11.27 5.15
CA TRP A 155 0.23 12.49 4.49
C TRP A 155 -0.62 13.70 4.85
N TRP A 156 -1.95 13.53 4.84
CA TRP A 156 -2.89 14.57 5.24
C TRP A 156 -2.69 15.00 6.70
N GLN A 157 -2.47 14.05 7.61
CA GLN A 157 -2.18 14.35 9.00
C GLN A 157 -0.84 15.06 9.20
N SER A 158 0.22 14.64 8.50
CA SER A 158 1.55 15.22 8.66
C SER A 158 1.67 16.62 8.05
N HIS A 159 1.07 16.86 6.88
CA HIS A 159 1.22 18.13 6.15
C HIS A 159 0.14 19.16 6.49
N PHE A 160 -1.07 18.71 6.81
CA PHE A 160 -2.22 19.58 7.04
C PHE A 160 -2.81 19.45 8.44
N GLY A 161 -2.18 18.67 9.33
CA GLY A 161 -2.61 18.53 10.73
C GLY A 161 -4.04 17.98 10.89
N GLY A 162 -4.56 17.29 9.87
CA GLY A 162 -5.93 16.82 9.87
C GLY A 162 -6.97 17.89 9.47
N ASP A 163 -6.57 18.95 8.75
CA ASP A 163 -7.50 19.97 8.26
C ASP A 163 -8.46 19.42 7.21
N ARG A 164 -9.76 19.36 7.56
CA ARG A 164 -10.83 18.87 6.69
C ARG A 164 -11.10 19.80 5.50
N ASN A 165 -10.64 21.06 5.56
CA ASN A 165 -10.76 22.03 4.47
C ASN A 165 -9.79 21.73 3.30
N LEU A 166 -8.96 20.68 3.40
CA LEU A 166 -8.15 20.21 2.28
C LEU A 166 -9.03 19.73 1.10
N ILE A 167 -10.21 19.16 1.37
CA ILE A 167 -11.12 18.72 0.30
C ILE A 167 -11.61 19.93 -0.50
N GLY A 168 -11.42 19.90 -1.82
CA GLY A 168 -11.72 21.00 -2.74
C GLY A 168 -10.61 22.05 -2.87
N ARG A 169 -9.55 21.97 -2.03
CA ARG A 169 -8.38 22.85 -2.16
C ARG A 169 -7.55 22.44 -3.38
N LYS A 170 -6.98 23.44 -4.06
CA LYS A 170 -6.02 23.23 -5.13
C LYS A 170 -4.60 23.25 -4.56
N LEU A 171 -3.86 22.19 -4.83
CA LEU A 171 -2.42 22.10 -4.62
C LEU A 171 -1.72 22.08 -5.97
N THR A 172 -0.47 22.51 -6.04
CA THR A 172 0.28 22.48 -7.29
C THR A 172 1.14 21.22 -7.32
N PHE A 173 0.84 20.30 -8.23
CA PHE A 173 1.69 19.13 -8.49
C PHE A 173 2.25 19.21 -9.90
N ASN A 174 3.56 19.02 -10.08
CA ASN A 174 4.23 19.11 -11.39
C ASN A 174 3.91 20.43 -12.12
N ASN A 175 3.84 21.54 -11.38
CA ASN A 175 3.43 22.87 -11.87
C ASN A 175 2.00 22.96 -12.43
N GLN A 176 1.14 21.98 -12.14
CA GLN A 176 -0.26 21.96 -12.51
C GLN A 176 -1.15 22.10 -11.25
N PRO A 177 -2.10 23.06 -11.22
CA PRO A 177 -3.09 23.14 -10.16
C PRO A 177 -4.03 21.93 -10.21
N THR A 178 -4.09 21.22 -9.09
CA THR A 178 -4.75 19.92 -8.95
C THR A 178 -5.58 19.92 -7.67
N THR A 179 -6.83 19.49 -7.77
CA THR A 179 -7.79 19.57 -6.66
C THR A 179 -7.76 18.30 -5.83
N VAL A 180 -7.66 18.43 -4.51
CA VAL A 180 -7.81 17.26 -3.61
C VAL A 180 -9.30 16.94 -3.47
N VAL A 181 -9.72 15.76 -3.93
CA VAL A 181 -11.15 15.36 -3.94
C VAL A 181 -11.49 14.33 -2.87
N GLY A 182 -10.49 13.67 -2.30
CA GLY A 182 -10.69 12.66 -1.26
C GLY A 182 -9.45 12.41 -0.40
N ILE A 183 -9.70 11.84 0.78
CA ILE A 183 -8.69 11.33 1.70
C ILE A 183 -9.02 9.86 1.98
N MET A 184 -8.05 8.97 1.77
CA MET A 184 -8.21 7.54 2.06
C MET A 184 -8.13 7.24 3.56
N PRO A 185 -8.79 6.17 4.04
CA PRO A 185 -8.75 5.77 5.43
C PRO A 185 -7.34 5.31 5.84
N PRO A 186 -7.00 5.37 7.14
CA PRO A 186 -5.65 5.07 7.62
C PRO A 186 -5.19 3.62 7.36
N GLU A 187 -6.13 2.69 7.16
CA GLU A 187 -5.86 1.29 6.83
C GLU A 187 -5.57 1.07 5.35
N PHE A 188 -5.90 2.03 4.47
CA PHE A 188 -5.69 1.90 3.03
C PHE A 188 -4.29 2.34 2.63
N GLU A 189 -3.43 1.36 2.39
CA GLU A 189 -2.03 1.58 2.01
C GLU A 189 -1.67 0.95 0.65
N TYR A 190 -2.65 0.67 -0.23
CA TYR A 190 -2.38 -0.01 -1.50
C TYR A 190 -2.19 0.94 -2.69
N PRO A 191 -1.21 0.68 -3.56
CA PRO A 191 -0.05 -0.18 -3.33
C PRO A 191 0.96 0.41 -2.31
N PRO A 192 1.73 -0.42 -1.61
CA PRO A 192 2.51 -0.02 -0.42
C PRO A 192 3.49 1.13 -0.66
N GLY A 193 3.64 1.97 0.38
CA GLY A 193 4.64 3.04 0.44
C GLY A 193 4.33 4.27 -0.41
N ARG A 194 3.05 4.51 -0.74
CA ARG A 194 2.60 5.70 -1.49
C ARG A 194 1.37 6.31 -0.84
N GLU A 195 1.27 7.64 -0.93
CA GLU A 195 0.30 8.43 -0.18
C GLU A 195 -0.60 9.27 -1.11
N LEU A 196 -0.57 9.01 -2.41
CA LEU A 196 -1.31 9.80 -3.39
C LEU A 196 -1.74 8.94 -4.59
N TRP A 197 -2.98 9.14 -5.00
CA TRP A 197 -3.57 8.55 -6.19
C TRP A 197 -4.09 9.66 -7.10
N ALA A 198 -3.97 9.46 -8.41
CA ALA A 198 -4.52 10.32 -9.46
C ALA A 198 -5.24 9.44 -10.49
N PRO A 199 -6.23 9.96 -11.23
CA PRO A 199 -6.83 9.22 -12.33
C PRO A 199 -5.79 9.00 -13.43
N ARG A 200 -5.81 7.82 -14.06
CA ARG A 200 -5.04 7.51 -15.28
C ARG A 200 -5.94 7.70 -16.49
N PRO A 201 -5.81 8.81 -17.24
CA PRO A 201 -6.55 8.96 -18.47
C PRO A 201 -6.09 7.96 -19.51
N ARG A 202 -7.01 7.49 -20.37
CA ARG A 202 -6.64 6.70 -21.53
C ARG A 202 -5.73 7.53 -22.43
N ARG A 203 -4.55 7.01 -22.75
CA ARG A 203 -3.56 7.67 -23.60
C ARG A 203 -3.66 7.10 -25.02
N ASP A 204 -3.40 7.92 -26.03
CA ASP A 204 -3.50 7.50 -27.44
C ASP A 204 -2.56 6.33 -27.78
N ASN A 205 -1.43 6.24 -27.07
CA ASN A 205 -0.46 5.16 -27.24
C ASN A 205 -0.78 3.89 -26.43
N ASP A 206 -1.79 3.90 -25.54
CA ASP A 206 -2.09 2.73 -24.70
C ASP A 206 -2.43 1.50 -25.57
N MET A 207 -3.14 1.68 -26.69
CA MET A 207 -3.50 0.61 -27.63
C MET A 207 -2.34 0.13 -28.50
N GLN A 208 -1.33 0.98 -28.68
CA GLN A 208 -0.13 0.66 -29.47
C GLN A 208 0.90 -0.09 -28.62
N ASN A 209 0.85 0.09 -27.31
CA ASN A 209 1.73 -0.53 -26.35
C ASN A 209 1.16 -1.89 -25.93
N ARG A 210 1.22 -2.85 -26.86
CA ARG A 210 0.95 -4.28 -26.61
C ARG A 210 2.22 -4.94 -26.13
N GLY A 211 2.12 -6.01 -25.33
CA GLY A 211 3.27 -6.81 -24.92
C GLY A 211 4.15 -7.19 -26.12
N ARG A 212 5.21 -6.41 -26.36
CA ARG A 212 6.18 -6.70 -27.42
C ARG A 212 7.03 -7.87 -26.92
N THR A 213 6.85 -9.02 -27.54
CA THR A 213 7.96 -9.95 -27.78
C THR A 213 9.07 -9.15 -28.44
N PHE A 214 10.04 -8.71 -27.64
CA PHE A 214 11.40 -8.46 -28.10
C PHE A 214 12.18 -9.76 -27.99
#